data_AF-A0A9Q0ZTH6-F1
#
_entry.id   AF-A0A9Q0ZTH6-F1
#
_cell.length_a   1.000
_cell.length_b   1.000
_cell.length_c   1.000
_cell.angle_alpha   90.00
_cell.angle_beta   90.00
_cell.angle_gamma   90.00
#
_symmetry.space_group_name_H-M   'P 1'
#
loop_
_entity.id
_entity.type
_entity.pdbx_description
1 polymer ?
#
loop_
_entity_poly.entity_id
_entity_poly.type
_entity_poly.pdbx_seq_one_letter_code
_entity_poly.pdbx_strand_id
1 'polypeptide(L)'
;MSILERKKAIKLSADIALASTRAGRTCWSRAIIADASKDDDGKVLVQHLLSPESERLKKASTGLAMENKRVRCKKILKRSCCIKRVRKGASKVVLAKSISKRIVKRRTQVLKSLVPGGEFMDDISLIEETLDYMVSLRAQVDVMRRSLAKATEVVNGCAEYANKDEGIEEYNLYVREHDYMRKLMGNLYLIHRIE
;
A
#
# COMPACT_ATOMS: atom_id res chain seq x y z
N MET A 1 -21.64 16.79 -17.42
CA MET A 1 -20.85 16.29 -16.26
C MET A 1 -20.38 17.45 -15.39
N SER A 2 -20.84 17.47 -14.14
CA SER A 2 -20.33 18.38 -13.10
C SER A 2 -18.86 18.06 -12.74
N ILE A 3 -18.15 19.01 -12.15
CA ILE A 3 -16.78 18.80 -11.66
C ILE A 3 -16.69 17.64 -10.67
N LEU A 4 -17.73 17.46 -9.86
CA LEU A 4 -17.82 16.39 -8.88
C LEU A 4 -17.97 15.02 -9.55
N GLU A 5 -18.84 14.92 -10.57
CA GLU A 5 -19.00 13.70 -11.38
C GLU A 5 -17.71 13.32 -12.08
N ARG A 6 -16.99 14.28 -12.65
CA ARG A 6 -15.70 14.04 -13.31
C ARG A 6 -14.65 13.49 -12.35
N LYS A 7 -14.54 14.04 -11.14
CA LYS A 7 -13.62 13.54 -10.11
C LYS A 7 -13.98 12.12 -9.66
N LYS A 8 -15.27 11.83 -9.50
CA LYS A 8 -15.75 10.48 -9.16
C LYS A 8 -15.43 9.49 -10.27
N ALA A 9 -15.69 9.85 -11.53
CA ALA A 9 -15.39 9.02 -12.68
C ALA A 9 -13.89 8.71 -12.79
N ILE A 10 -13.02 9.72 -12.69
CA ILE A 10 -11.55 9.54 -12.71
C ILE A 10 -11.10 8.58 -11.61
N LYS A 11 -11.62 8.75 -10.39
CA LYS A 11 -11.30 7.86 -9.26
C LYS A 11 -11.73 6.43 -9.54
N LEU A 12 -12.99 6.23 -9.96
CA LEU A 12 -13.52 4.90 -10.28
C LEU A 12 -12.74 4.23 -11.40
N SER A 13 -12.36 4.97 -12.45
CA SER A 13 -11.54 4.44 -13.55
C SER A 13 -10.15 3.99 -13.06
N ALA A 14 -9.51 4.77 -12.18
CA ALA A 14 -8.23 4.40 -11.61
C ALA A 14 -8.34 3.14 -10.72
N ASP A 15 -9.37 3.07 -9.88
CA ASP A 15 -9.65 1.94 -8.99
C ASP A 15 -9.93 0.65 -9.78
N ILE A 16 -10.71 0.73 -10.86
CA ILE A 16 -11.02 -0.40 -11.76
C ILE A 16 -9.77 -0.86 -12.54
N ALA A 17 -8.96 0.06 -13.04
CA ALA A 17 -7.71 -0.26 -13.74
C ALA A 17 -6.75 -1.00 -12.80
N LEU A 18 -6.58 -0.48 -11.58
CA LEU A 18 -5.71 -1.10 -10.57
C LEU A 18 -6.24 -2.49 -10.16
N ALA A 19 -7.55 -2.64 -9.96
CA ALA A 19 -8.17 -3.93 -9.66
C ALA A 19 -7.96 -4.94 -10.80
N SER A 20 -8.05 -4.51 -12.05
CA SER A 20 -7.86 -5.34 -13.25
C SER A 20 -6.43 -5.88 -13.37
N THR A 21 -5.40 -5.09 -13.05
CA THR A 21 -3.99 -5.57 -13.06
C THR A 21 -3.74 -6.72 -12.09
N ARG A 22 -4.58 -6.85 -11.05
CA ARG A 22 -4.47 -7.91 -10.05
C ARG A 22 -5.34 -9.14 -10.36
N ALA A 23 -6.06 -9.13 -11.49
CA ALA A 23 -6.83 -10.26 -12.02
C ALA A 23 -7.72 -10.99 -10.98
N GLY A 24 -8.35 -10.24 -10.07
CA GLY A 24 -9.23 -10.81 -9.04
C GLY A 24 -8.52 -11.63 -7.96
N ARG A 25 -7.18 -11.64 -7.91
CA ARG A 25 -6.38 -12.43 -6.96
C ARG A 25 -6.54 -11.93 -5.52
N THR A 26 -6.83 -10.64 -5.34
CA THR A 26 -7.01 -10.01 -4.03
C THR A 26 -8.49 -9.78 -3.72
N CYS A 27 -8.88 -9.84 -2.44
CA CYS A 27 -10.26 -9.62 -2.01
C CYS A 27 -10.80 -8.23 -2.39
N TRP A 28 -9.95 -7.19 -2.39
CA TRP A 28 -10.33 -5.83 -2.78
C TRP A 28 -10.54 -5.68 -4.29
N SER A 29 -9.72 -6.33 -5.13
CA SER A 29 -9.90 -6.30 -6.59
C SER A 29 -11.24 -6.92 -7.00
N ARG A 30 -11.63 -8.04 -6.38
CA ARG A 30 -12.95 -8.66 -6.61
C ARG A 30 -14.10 -7.78 -6.13
N ALA A 31 -13.93 -7.10 -5.00
CA ALA A 31 -14.97 -6.22 -4.46
C ALA A 31 -15.20 -4.99 -5.36
N ILE A 32 -14.14 -4.34 -5.84
CA ILE A 32 -14.25 -3.17 -6.74
C ILE A 32 -14.86 -3.57 -8.09
N ILE A 33 -14.44 -4.70 -8.67
CA ILE A 33 -15.01 -5.22 -9.92
C ILE A 33 -16.50 -5.59 -9.72
N ALA A 34 -16.86 -6.20 -8.58
CA ALA A 34 -18.24 -6.55 -8.26
C ALA A 34 -19.13 -5.32 -8.00
N ASP A 35 -18.57 -4.24 -7.48
CA ASP A 35 -19.30 -2.99 -7.24
C ASP A 35 -19.49 -2.20 -8.54
N ALA A 36 -18.45 -2.13 -9.38
CA ALA A 36 -18.53 -1.54 -10.72
C ALA A 36 -19.50 -2.28 -11.64
N SER A 37 -19.71 -3.59 -11.44
CA SER A 37 -20.70 -4.38 -12.19
C SER A 37 -22.17 -4.00 -11.88
N LYS A 38 -22.45 -3.26 -10.80
CA LYS A 38 -23.81 -2.87 -10.41
C LYS A 38 -24.26 -1.57 -11.08
N ASP A 39 -23.32 -0.69 -11.43
CA ASP A 39 -23.58 0.55 -12.18
C ASP A 39 -23.67 0.25 -13.69
N ASP A 40 -24.68 0.82 -14.35
CA ASP A 40 -24.95 0.55 -15.77
C ASP A 40 -23.81 1.01 -16.70
N ASP A 41 -23.08 2.07 -16.31
CA ASP A 41 -21.88 2.59 -16.99
C ASP A 41 -20.65 1.69 -16.80
N GLY A 42 -20.57 0.98 -15.65
CA GLY A 42 -19.45 0.10 -15.32
C GLY A 42 -19.53 -1.25 -16.01
N LYS A 43 -20.73 -1.72 -16.37
CA LYS A 43 -20.94 -2.96 -17.14
C LYS A 43 -20.27 -2.91 -18.51
N VAL A 44 -20.40 -1.79 -19.23
CA VAL A 44 -19.86 -1.62 -20.59
C VAL A 44 -18.32 -1.62 -20.58
N LEU A 45 -17.70 -0.97 -19.59
CA LEU A 45 -16.23 -0.95 -19.42
C LEU A 45 -15.67 -2.31 -18.96
N VAL A 46 -16.35 -2.96 -18.01
CA VAL A 46 -15.98 -4.30 -17.54
C VAL A 46 -16.12 -5.33 -18.67
N GLN A 47 -17.13 -5.20 -19.52
CA GLN A 47 -17.34 -6.09 -20.68
C GLN A 47 -16.33 -5.84 -21.81
N HIS A 48 -15.93 -4.58 -22.06
CA HIS A 48 -14.89 -4.26 -23.05
C HIS A 48 -13.48 -4.66 -22.59
N LEU A 49 -13.21 -4.69 -21.28
CA LEU A 49 -11.93 -5.14 -20.72
C LEU A 49 -11.88 -6.67 -20.46
N LEU A 50 -13.03 -7.37 -20.44
CA LEU A 50 -13.13 -8.80 -20.10
C LEU A 50 -13.78 -9.68 -21.20
N SER A 51 -13.51 -9.45 -22.48
CA SER A 51 -13.95 -10.37 -23.55
C SER A 51 -12.76 -11.02 -24.29
N PRO A 52 -12.74 -12.34 -24.59
CA PRO A 52 -13.46 -13.47 -24.00
C PRO A 52 -12.46 -14.51 -23.44
N GLU A 53 -12.14 -14.47 -22.15
CA GLU A 53 -11.34 -15.53 -21.51
C GLU A 53 -11.89 -15.97 -20.14
N SER A 54 -13.18 -15.70 -19.86
CA SER A 54 -13.81 -16.12 -18.62
C SER A 54 -15.26 -16.57 -18.82
N GLU A 55 -15.44 -17.62 -19.62
CA GLU A 55 -16.63 -18.49 -19.64
C GLU A 55 -16.81 -19.34 -18.36
N ARG A 56 -16.08 -19.09 -17.25
CA ARG A 56 -16.08 -19.99 -16.08
C ARG A 56 -16.64 -19.43 -14.77
N LEU A 57 -17.24 -18.24 -14.75
CA LEU A 57 -17.77 -17.65 -13.50
C LEU A 57 -19.27 -17.31 -13.55
N LYS A 58 -20.04 -18.02 -14.37
CA LYS A 58 -21.51 -18.06 -14.26
C LYS A 58 -21.97 -19.49 -13.94
N LYS A 59 -21.91 -19.87 -12.66
CA LYS A 59 -22.76 -20.91 -12.02
C LYS A 59 -22.28 -21.17 -10.58
N ALA A 60 -22.86 -20.46 -9.62
CA ALA A 60 -23.01 -20.94 -8.24
C ALA A 60 -24.03 -20.07 -7.49
N SER A 61 -25.26 -20.00 -7.99
CA SER A 61 -26.40 -19.59 -7.14
C SER A 61 -27.70 -20.10 -7.76
N THR A 62 -27.94 -21.39 -7.67
CA THR A 62 -29.29 -21.98 -7.74
C THR A 62 -29.28 -23.24 -6.87
N GLY A 63 -30.31 -23.33 -6.04
CA GLY A 63 -30.24 -23.94 -4.71
C GLY A 63 -30.13 -25.46 -4.67
N LEU A 64 -29.79 -25.93 -3.47
CA LEU A 64 -30.27 -27.20 -2.94
C LEU A 64 -30.58 -27.03 -1.46
N ALA A 65 -31.87 -27.09 -1.15
CA ALA A 65 -32.38 -27.46 0.16
C ALA A 65 -31.91 -28.88 0.48
N MET A 66 -31.54 -29.15 1.73
CA MET A 66 -31.76 -30.45 2.37
C MET A 66 -32.05 -30.27 3.86
N GLU A 67 -33.23 -30.75 4.23
CA GLU A 67 -33.71 -30.95 5.60
C GLU A 67 -32.97 -32.11 6.30
N ASN A 68 -33.23 -32.18 7.60
CA ASN A 68 -33.19 -33.34 8.51
C ASN A 68 -31.96 -33.49 9.41
N LYS A 69 -32.17 -33.17 10.70
CA LYS A 69 -32.34 -34.23 11.71
C LYS A 69 -33.02 -33.69 12.98
N ARG A 70 -34.18 -34.26 13.28
CA ARG A 70 -34.89 -34.14 14.55
C ARG A 70 -34.01 -34.66 15.68
N VAL A 71 -33.90 -33.91 16.79
CA VAL A 71 -33.68 -34.49 18.12
C VAL A 71 -34.66 -33.84 19.08
N ARG A 72 -35.72 -34.60 19.42
CA ARG A 72 -36.63 -34.35 20.53
C ARG A 72 -36.10 -35.12 21.75
N CYS A 73 -36.38 -34.59 22.95
CA CYS A 73 -36.25 -35.20 24.29
C CYS A 73 -34.96 -34.80 25.04
N LYS A 74 -34.94 -34.44 26.34
CA LYS A 74 -35.91 -34.38 27.44
C LYS A 74 -35.36 -33.40 28.50
N LYS A 75 -36.26 -32.79 29.26
CA LYS A 75 -36.01 -32.04 30.51
C LYS A 75 -35.18 -32.90 31.48
N ILE A 76 -33.91 -32.57 31.69
CA ILE A 76 -33.09 -33.13 32.78
C ILE A 76 -33.06 -32.09 33.90
N LEU A 77 -33.78 -32.42 34.98
CA LEU A 77 -33.77 -31.67 36.22
C LEU A 77 -32.36 -31.64 36.82
N LYS A 78 -32.02 -30.48 37.39
CA LYS A 78 -30.84 -30.18 38.22
C LYS A 78 -30.17 -31.41 38.86
N ARG A 79 -28.87 -31.57 38.63
CA ARG A 79 -27.97 -32.21 39.60
C ARG A 79 -26.61 -31.50 39.62
N SER A 80 -26.38 -30.80 40.74
CA SER A 80 -25.11 -30.27 41.28
C SER A 80 -24.05 -29.80 40.28
N CYS A 81 -23.89 -28.48 40.14
CA CYS A 81 -22.66 -27.93 39.59
C CYS A 81 -21.50 -28.35 40.49
N CYS A 82 -20.57 -29.14 39.95
CA CYS A 82 -19.28 -29.36 40.57
C CYS A 82 -18.64 -27.98 40.75
N ILE A 83 -18.48 -27.55 42.00
CA ILE A 83 -17.77 -26.35 42.40
C ILE A 83 -16.32 -26.52 41.91
N LYS A 84 -16.04 -26.06 40.69
CA LYS A 84 -14.70 -25.97 40.17
C LYS A 84 -14.00 -24.88 40.97
N ARG A 85 -13.12 -25.27 41.88
CA ARG A 85 -12.19 -24.37 42.59
C ARG A 85 -11.50 -23.46 41.58
N VAL A 86 -11.96 -22.22 41.51
CA VAL A 86 -11.35 -21.19 40.65
C VAL A 86 -9.96 -20.92 41.21
N ARG A 87 -8.92 -21.31 40.45
CA ARG A 87 -7.53 -20.92 40.74
C ARG A 87 -7.45 -19.40 40.76
N LYS A 88 -7.23 -18.82 41.94
CA LYS A 88 -7.23 -17.37 42.24
C LYS A 88 -6.20 -16.56 41.45
N GLY A 89 -5.26 -17.20 40.73
CA GLY A 89 -4.23 -16.54 39.91
C GLY A 89 -4.61 -16.24 38.46
N ALA A 90 -5.66 -16.85 37.90
CA ALA A 90 -6.05 -16.63 36.50
C ALA A 90 -6.66 -15.23 36.24
N SER A 91 -7.25 -14.62 37.27
CA SER A 91 -7.94 -13.32 37.18
C SER A 91 -7.01 -12.18 36.75
N LYS A 92 -5.78 -12.11 37.30
CA LYS A 92 -4.83 -11.02 37.00
C LYS A 92 -4.29 -11.10 35.56
N VAL A 93 -4.04 -12.30 35.05
CA VAL A 93 -3.57 -12.53 33.67
C VAL A 93 -4.67 -12.22 32.65
N VAL A 94 -5.91 -12.61 32.94
CA VAL A 94 -7.06 -12.28 32.08
C VAL A 94 -7.32 -10.77 32.07
N LEU A 95 -7.16 -10.09 33.22
CA LEU A 95 -7.25 -8.63 33.31
C LEU A 95 -6.16 -7.94 32.49
N ALA A 96 -4.89 -8.34 32.65
CA ALA A 96 -3.77 -7.79 31.89
C ALA A 96 -3.97 -7.99 30.37
N LYS A 97 -4.38 -9.19 29.94
CA LYS A 97 -4.70 -9.46 28.53
C LYS A 97 -5.81 -8.57 27.99
N SER A 98 -6.86 -8.33 28.79
CA SER A 98 -7.97 -7.45 28.39
C SER A 98 -7.54 -5.99 28.26
N ILE A 99 -6.66 -5.51 29.16
CA ILE A 99 -6.08 -4.17 29.11
C ILE A 99 -5.21 -4.02 27.87
N SER A 100 -4.27 -4.95 27.64
CA SER A 100 -3.41 -4.94 26.46
C SER A 100 -4.23 -4.97 25.16
N LYS A 101 -5.29 -5.78 25.10
CA LYS A 101 -6.18 -5.84 23.92
C LYS A 101 -6.90 -4.51 23.67
N ARG A 102 -7.33 -3.80 24.72
CA ARG A 102 -7.92 -2.45 24.58
C ARG A 102 -6.91 -1.44 24.09
N ILE A 103 -5.69 -1.45 24.62
CA ILE A 103 -4.61 -0.55 24.20
C ILE A 103 -4.25 -0.78 22.74
N VAL A 104 -4.04 -2.05 22.35
CA VAL A 104 -3.74 -2.42 20.97
C VAL A 104 -4.88 -1.96 20.05
N LYS A 105 -6.14 -2.27 20.37
CA LYS A 105 -7.28 -1.85 19.55
C LYS A 105 -7.34 -0.33 19.34
N ARG A 106 -7.06 0.47 20.37
CA ARG A 106 -7.01 1.94 20.25
C ARG A 106 -5.86 2.39 19.35
N ARG A 107 -4.65 1.83 19.54
CA ARG A 107 -3.48 2.19 18.72
C ARG A 107 -3.66 1.77 17.27
N THR A 108 -4.19 0.59 17.02
CA THR A 108 -4.55 0.11 15.68
C THR A 108 -5.55 1.06 15.02
N GLN A 109 -6.58 1.51 15.74
CA GLN A 109 -7.55 2.47 15.19
C GLN A 109 -6.89 3.80 14.77
N VAL A 110 -5.97 4.32 15.59
CA VAL A 110 -5.21 5.52 15.25
C VAL A 110 -4.32 5.26 14.03
N LEU A 111 -3.62 4.12 14.00
CA LEU A 111 -2.75 3.77 12.87
C LEU A 111 -3.54 3.67 11.55
N LYS A 112 -4.75 3.09 11.59
CA LYS A 112 -5.66 3.02 10.44
C LYS A 112 -6.03 4.39 9.87
N SER A 113 -6.11 5.43 10.71
CA SER A 113 -6.38 6.80 10.27
C SER A 113 -5.16 7.55 9.75
N LEU A 114 -3.94 7.08 10.09
CA LEU A 114 -2.68 7.71 9.67
C LEU A 114 -2.16 7.13 8.34
N VAL A 115 -2.34 5.83 8.14
CA VAL A 115 -1.88 5.13 6.93
C VAL A 115 -2.91 5.34 5.81
N PRO A 116 -2.49 5.78 4.62
CA PRO A 116 -3.39 5.89 3.47
C PRO A 116 -4.15 4.59 3.22
N GLY A 117 -5.49 4.66 3.23
CA GLY A 117 -6.35 3.48 3.03
C GLY A 117 -6.43 2.50 4.22
N GLY A 118 -5.78 2.79 5.34
CA GLY A 118 -5.70 1.90 6.50
C GLY A 118 -7.03 1.53 7.16
N GLU A 119 -8.06 2.38 7.04
CA GLU A 119 -9.40 2.13 7.59
C GLU A 119 -10.02 0.82 7.11
N PHE A 120 -9.70 0.39 5.88
CA PHE A 120 -10.27 -0.79 5.23
C PHE A 120 -9.36 -2.03 5.30
N MET A 121 -8.21 -1.93 5.96
CA MET A 121 -7.21 -3.02 6.03
C MET A 121 -7.42 -3.91 7.26
N ASP A 122 -7.05 -5.18 7.15
CA ASP A 122 -6.86 -6.04 8.31
C ASP A 122 -5.58 -5.66 9.08
N ASP A 123 -5.45 -6.15 10.31
CA ASP A 123 -4.36 -5.74 11.20
C ASP A 123 -2.97 -6.15 10.70
N ILE A 124 -2.84 -7.21 9.87
CA ILE A 124 -1.56 -7.65 9.34
C ILE A 124 -1.17 -6.76 8.15
N SER A 125 -2.07 -6.62 7.18
CA SER A 125 -1.85 -5.74 6.01
C SER A 125 -1.58 -4.29 6.41
N LEU A 126 -2.22 -3.81 7.49
CA LEU A 126 -1.98 -2.47 8.02
C LEU A 126 -0.51 -2.26 8.44
N ILE A 127 0.13 -3.27 9.02
CA ILE A 127 1.53 -3.15 9.47
C ILE A 127 2.47 -3.15 8.27
N GLU A 128 2.23 -4.01 7.28
CA GLU A 128 3.01 -4.03 6.03
C GLU A 128 2.94 -2.67 5.33
N GLU A 129 1.74 -2.13 5.13
CA GLU A 129 1.56 -0.82 4.49
C GLU A 129 2.15 0.32 5.33
N THR A 130 2.13 0.21 6.67
CA THR A 130 2.78 1.20 7.54
C THR A 130 4.28 1.26 7.26
N LEU A 131 4.94 0.13 7.06
CA LEU A 131 6.37 0.08 6.77
C LEU A 131 6.67 0.75 5.43
N ASP A 132 5.89 0.44 4.41
CA ASP A 132 6.02 1.05 3.08
C ASP A 132 5.74 2.56 3.13
N TYR A 133 4.73 2.99 3.89
CA TYR A 133 4.43 4.41 4.07
C TYR A 133 5.56 5.14 4.81
N MET A 134 6.19 4.52 5.82
CA MET A 134 7.36 5.09 6.49
C MET A 134 8.56 5.27 5.55
N VAL A 135 8.77 4.34 4.60
CA VAL A 135 9.84 4.45 3.59
C VAL A 135 9.53 5.58 2.60
N SER A 136 8.31 5.65 2.09
CA SER A 136 7.90 6.70 1.15
C SER A 136 7.97 8.10 1.77
N LEU A 137 7.55 8.27 3.02
CA LEU A 137 7.66 9.55 3.74
C LEU A 137 9.12 10.00 3.89
N ARG A 138 10.05 9.09 4.21
CA ARG A 138 11.48 9.41 4.27
C ARG A 138 12.00 9.88 2.93
N ALA A 139 11.71 9.14 1.87
CA ALA A 139 12.11 9.51 0.52
C ALA A 139 11.57 10.89 0.12
N GLN A 140 10.31 11.18 0.46
CA GLN A 140 9.69 12.48 0.20
C GLN A 140 10.41 13.62 0.93
N VAL A 141 10.63 13.47 2.24
CA VAL A 141 11.32 14.49 3.05
C VAL A 141 12.76 14.69 2.57
N ASP A 142 13.44 13.63 2.17
CA ASP A 142 14.80 13.71 1.64
C ASP A 142 14.86 14.51 0.33
N VAL A 143 13.91 14.29 -0.58
CA VAL A 143 13.80 15.09 -1.80
C VAL A 143 13.54 16.55 -1.48
N MET A 144 12.61 16.85 -0.56
CA MET A 144 12.31 18.23 -0.15
C MET A 144 13.50 18.94 0.50
N ARG A 145 14.30 18.22 1.29
CA ARG A 145 15.52 18.78 1.91
C ARG A 145 16.61 19.04 0.88
N ARG A 146 16.81 18.12 -0.06
CA ARG A 146 17.80 18.29 -1.14
C ARG A 146 17.41 19.40 -2.12
N SER A 147 16.12 19.52 -2.45
CA SER A 147 15.66 20.61 -3.31
C SER A 147 15.83 21.97 -2.63
N LEU A 148 15.57 22.05 -1.32
CA LEU A 148 15.84 23.27 -0.54
C LEU A 148 17.34 23.59 -0.50
N ALA A 149 18.20 22.60 -0.24
CA ALA A 149 19.66 22.79 -0.23
C ALA A 149 20.18 23.33 -1.57
N LYS A 150 19.74 22.73 -2.69
CA LYS A 150 20.06 23.23 -4.04
C LYS A 150 19.52 24.65 -4.27
N ALA A 151 18.30 24.94 -3.84
CA ALA A 151 17.74 26.28 -3.98
C ALA A 151 18.55 27.31 -3.16
N THR A 152 19.01 26.96 -1.96
CA THR A 152 19.87 27.84 -1.16
C THR A 152 21.26 27.99 -1.76
N GLU A 153 21.84 26.96 -2.38
CA GLU A 153 23.10 27.09 -3.15
C GLU A 153 22.93 28.02 -4.35
N VAL A 154 21.79 27.98 -5.06
CA VAL A 154 21.50 28.92 -6.15
C VAL A 154 21.33 30.35 -5.62
N VAL A 155 20.66 30.54 -4.48
CA VAL A 155 20.51 31.86 -3.85
C VAL A 155 21.85 32.40 -3.34
N ASN A 156 22.69 31.56 -2.73
CA ASN A 156 24.02 31.93 -2.25
C ASN A 156 25.00 32.14 -3.41
N GLY A 157 24.88 31.37 -4.50
CA GLY A 157 25.59 31.61 -5.75
C GLY A 157 25.17 32.94 -6.38
N CYS A 158 23.87 33.25 -6.42
CA CYS A 158 23.36 34.59 -6.80
C CYS A 158 23.82 35.71 -5.84
N ALA A 159 24.06 35.42 -4.56
CA ALA A 159 24.63 36.36 -3.61
C ALA A 159 26.15 36.55 -3.79
N GLU A 160 26.87 35.54 -4.27
CA GLU A 160 28.27 35.67 -4.70
C GLU A 160 28.41 36.46 -6.02
N TYR A 161 27.38 36.54 -6.85
CA TYR A 161 27.35 37.44 -8.02
C TYR A 161 27.02 38.91 -7.68
N ALA A 162 26.79 39.26 -6.41
CA ALA A 162 26.69 40.66 -5.97
C ALA A 162 28.01 41.20 -5.38
N ASN A 163 29.04 40.37 -5.21
CA ASN A 163 30.38 40.77 -4.76
C ASN A 163 31.44 39.82 -5.32
N LYS A 164 31.72 39.94 -6.62
CA LYS A 164 33.02 39.62 -7.24
C LYS A 164 32.94 40.00 -8.70
N ASP A 165 33.37 41.23 -8.98
CA ASP A 165 34.19 41.46 -10.16
C ASP A 165 35.34 40.43 -10.15
N GLU A 166 35.74 40.02 -11.36
CA GLU A 166 36.91 39.21 -11.70
C GLU A 166 36.72 37.67 -11.71
N GLY A 167 36.35 37.18 -12.89
CA GLY A 167 37.29 36.45 -13.76
C GLY A 167 38.02 35.23 -13.21
N ILE A 168 37.99 34.16 -14.02
CA ILE A 168 38.91 32.99 -14.01
C ILE A 168 38.47 31.85 -13.08
N GLU A 169 37.45 31.08 -13.46
CA GLU A 169 37.40 29.66 -13.05
C GLU A 169 36.66 28.70 -14.01
N GLU A 170 36.33 29.15 -15.23
CA GLU A 170 35.68 28.28 -16.24
C GLU A 170 36.69 27.39 -16.99
N TYR A 171 38.00 27.63 -16.83
CA TYR A 171 39.05 26.87 -17.54
C TYR A 171 39.51 25.57 -16.86
N ASN A 172 39.17 25.35 -15.58
CA ASN A 172 39.73 24.22 -14.81
C ASN A 172 38.84 22.96 -14.75
N LEU A 173 37.57 23.04 -15.18
CA LEU A 173 36.68 21.87 -15.22
C LEU A 173 36.88 21.05 -16.51
N TYR A 174 37.18 21.71 -17.63
CA TYR A 174 37.47 21.05 -18.92
C TYR A 174 38.76 20.22 -18.89
N VAL A 175 39.77 20.65 -18.14
CA VAL A 175 41.05 19.92 -18.04
C VAL A 175 40.91 18.65 -17.18
N ARG A 176 39.97 18.63 -16.22
CA ARG A 176 39.80 17.51 -15.29
C ARG A 176 38.97 16.35 -15.87
N GLU A 177 37.99 16.64 -16.72
CA GLU A 177 37.20 15.59 -17.41
C GLU A 177 37.99 14.89 -18.52
N HIS A 178 38.92 15.60 -19.18
CA HIS A 178 39.70 15.05 -20.29
C HIS A 178 40.75 14.01 -19.84
N ASP A 179 41.23 14.08 -18.59
CA ASP A 179 42.17 13.12 -18.03
C ASP A 179 41.48 11.85 -17.50
N TYR A 180 40.21 11.97 -17.08
CA TYR A 180 39.40 10.81 -16.65
C TYR A 180 38.99 9.94 -17.85
N MET A 181 38.66 10.57 -18.99
CA MET A 181 38.34 9.85 -20.23
C MET A 181 39.56 9.18 -20.87
N ARG A 182 40.76 9.77 -20.74
CA ARG A 182 42.02 9.15 -21.21
C ARG A 182 42.38 7.89 -20.39
N LYS A 183 42.11 7.90 -19.08
CA LYS A 183 42.36 6.76 -18.18
C LYS A 183 41.38 5.59 -18.36
N LEU A 184 40.13 5.89 -18.74
CA LEU A 184 39.10 4.88 -19.08
C LEU A 184 39.32 4.26 -20.46
N MET A 185 39.71 5.05 -21.46
CA MET A 185 39.97 4.55 -22.82
C MET A 185 41.30 3.78 -22.93
N GLY A 186 42.29 4.07 -22.08
CA GLY A 186 43.56 3.33 -22.03
C GLY A 186 43.42 1.87 -21.56
N ASN A 187 42.40 1.55 -20.76
CA ASN A 187 42.18 0.19 -20.26
C ASN A 187 41.32 -0.69 -21.19
N LEU A 188 40.67 -0.12 -22.20
CA LEU A 188 39.86 -0.89 -23.16
C LEU A 188 40.70 -1.43 -24.34
N TYR A 189 41.87 -0.85 -24.61
CA TYR A 189 42.78 -1.32 -25.67
C TYR A 189 43.71 -2.48 -25.25
N LEU A 190 43.64 -2.95 -24.00
CA LEU A 190 44.47 -4.08 -23.52
C LEU A 190 43.70 -5.41 -23.38
N ILE A 191 42.38 -5.44 -23.61
CA ILE A 191 41.55 -6.66 -23.44
C ILE A 191 41.24 -7.35 -24.78
N HIS A 192 41.58 -6.75 -25.93
CA HIS A 192 41.36 -7.36 -27.26
C HIS A 192 42.63 -7.93 -27.91
N ARG A 193 43.65 -8.28 -27.12
CA ARG A 193 44.92 -8.86 -27.62
C ARG A 193 45.42 -10.08 -26.82
N ILE A 194 44.52 -10.84 -26.22
CA ILE A 194 44.78 -12.22 -25.80
C ILE A 194 43.53 -13.02 -26.17
N GLU A 195 43.76 -14.09 -26.93
CA GLU A 195 42.83 -14.98 -27.66
C GLU A 195 42.48 -14.55 -29.10
#